data_AF-A0A7W1HHR9-F1
#
_entry.id   AF-A0A7W1HHR9-F1
#
_cell.length_a   1.000
_cell.length_b   1.000
_cell.length_c   1.000
_cell.angle_alpha   90.00
_cell.angle_beta   90.00
_cell.angle_gamma   90.00
#
_symmetry.space_group_name_H-M   'P 1'
#
loop_
_entity.id
_entity.type
_entity.pdbx_description
1 polymer ?
#
loop_
_entity_poly.entity_id
_entity_poly.type
_entity_poly.pdbx_seq_one_letter_code
_entity_poly.pdbx_strand_id
1 'polypeptide(L)' 'MESKFKIIMSSDIDYDELCAEIYYENQFIAIINQEKGLENLEIEIYWHVRNMA' A
#
# COMPACT_ATOMS: atom_id res chain seq x y z
N MET A 1 -7.94 14.55 -16.14
CA MET A 1 -8.18 13.10 -15.96
C MET A 1 -7.70 12.80 -14.56
N GLU A 2 -8.59 12.39 -13.64
CA GLU A 2 -8.17 12.05 -12.28
C GLU A 2 -7.43 10.70 -12.31
N SER A 3 -6.43 10.57 -11.43
CA SER A 3 -5.73 9.31 -11.25
C SER A 3 -6.71 8.26 -10.75
N LYS A 4 -6.67 7.06 -11.35
CA LYS A 4 -7.39 5.89 -10.82
C LYS A 4 -6.73 5.31 -9.57
N PHE A 5 -5.50 5.76 -9.27
CA PHE A 5 -4.78 5.39 -8.06
C PHE A 5 -5.07 6.36 -6.92
N LYS A 6 -5.27 5.79 -5.74
CA LYS A 6 -5.29 6.50 -4.46
C LYS A 6 -4.18 5.92 -3.58
N ILE A 7 -3.38 6.79 -2.99
CA ILE A 7 -2.33 6.42 -2.02
C ILE A 7 -2.71 7.03 -0.68
N ILE A 8 -2.72 6.21 0.38
CA ILE A 8 -2.94 6.66 1.75
C ILE A 8 -1.63 6.45 2.51
N MET A 9 -1.07 7.53 3.05
CA MET A 9 0.10 7.45 3.93
C MET A 9 -0.36 7.52 5.38
N SER A 10 0.15 6.61 6.19
CA SER A 10 -0.01 6.58 7.64
C SER A 10 1.35 6.41 8.30
N SER A 11 1.48 6.95 9.51
CA SER A 11 2.61 6.71 10.39
C SER A 11 2.07 6.52 11.80
N ASP A 12 2.76 5.74 12.62
CA ASP A 12 2.50 5.78 14.04
C ASP A 12 3.06 7.10 14.61
N ILE A 13 2.50 7.59 15.73
CA ILE A 13 3.04 8.76 16.42
C ILE A 13 4.25 8.39 17.28
N ASP A 14 4.30 7.13 17.71
CA ASP A 14 5.36 6.59 18.58
C ASP A 14 6.50 5.98 17.77
N TYR A 15 6.27 5.68 16.49
CA TYR A 15 7.25 5.12 15.56
C TYR A 15 7.29 5.93 14.26
N ASP A 16 8.49 6.38 13.85
CA ASP A 16 8.73 7.06 12.55
C ASP A 16 8.50 6.15 11.32
N GLU A 17 7.92 4.97 11.53
CA GLU A 17 7.68 3.95 10.52
C GLU A 17 6.47 4.35 9.66
N LEU A 18 6.74 4.55 8.36
CA LEU A 18 5.72 4.89 7.38
C LEU A 18 5.10 3.62 6.78
N CYS A 19 3.79 3.71 6.59
CA CYS A 19 3.00 2.78 5.81
C CYS A 19 2.31 3.52 4.68
N ALA A 20 2.34 2.96 3.47
CA ALA A 20 1.64 3.50 2.31
C ALA A 20 0.72 2.43 1.69
N GLU A 21 -0.58 2.64 1.78
CA GLU A 21 -1.59 1.80 1.14
C GLU A 21 -1.87 2.30 -0.27
N ILE A 22 -1.91 1.39 -1.23
CA ILE A 22 -2.13 1.69 -2.65
C ILE A 22 -3.44 1.05 -3.10
N TYR A 23 -4.31 1.89 -3.64
CA TYR A 23 -5.60 1.50 -4.19
C TYR A 23 -5.66 1.83 -5.68
N TYR A 24 -6.28 0.97 -6.48
CA TYR A 24 -6.67 1.23 -7.86
C TYR A 24 -8.18 1.04 -7.99
N GLU A 25 -8.90 2.06 -8.49
CA GLU A 25 -10.37 2.03 -8.60
C GLU A 25 -11.07 1.61 -7.29
N ASN A 26 -10.60 2.16 -6.16
CA ASN A 26 -11.04 1.85 -4.79
C ASN A 26 -10.77 0.40 -4.31
N GLN A 27 -10.07 -0.42 -5.09
CA GLN A 27 -9.60 -1.73 -4.66
C GLN A 27 -8.20 -1.63 -4.08
N PHE A 28 -7.98 -2.17 -2.89
CA PHE A 28 -6.65 -2.31 -2.29
C PHE A 28 -5.82 -3.30 -3.12
N ILE A 29 -4.63 -2.89 -3.54
CA ILE A 29 -3.75 -3.68 -4.42
C ILE A 29 -2.33 -3.83 -3.91
N ALA A 30 -1.87 -2.97 -3.01
CA ALA A 30 -0.53 -3.08 -2.43
C ALA A 30 -0.40 -2.27 -1.13
N ILE A 31 0.60 -2.63 -0.34
CA ILE A 31 1.07 -1.88 0.83
C ILE A 31 2.59 -1.83 0.81
N ILE A 32 3.13 -0.66 1.15
CA ILE A 32 4.55 -0.45 1.41
C ILE A 32 4.69 -0.22 2.91
N ASN A 33 5.58 -0.92 3.59
CA ASN A 33 5.87 -0.70 5.00
C ASN A 33 7.37 -0.50 5.25
N GLN A 34 7.68 0.27 6.29
CA GLN A 34 9.03 0.62 6.72
C GLN A 34 9.39 0.00 8.08
N GLU A 35 8.71 -1.06 8.50
CA GLU A 35 8.91 -1.66 9.83
C GLU A 35 10.34 -2.17 10.07
N LYS A 36 11.09 -2.46 8.99
CA LYS A 36 12.48 -2.92 9.05
C LYS A 36 13.51 -1.81 8.76
N GLY A 37 13.07 -0.56 8.86
CA GLY A 37 13.86 0.63 8.56
C GLY A 37 13.88 0.97 7.07
N LEU A 38 14.37 2.18 6.77
CA LEU A 38 14.35 2.75 5.42
C LEU A 38 15.14 1.92 4.38
N GLU A 39 16.18 1.22 4.81
CA GLU A 39 17.02 0.37 3.96
C GLU A 39 16.37 -0.98 3.63
N ASN A 40 15.29 -1.35 4.33
CA ASN A 40 14.59 -2.64 4.16
C ASN A 40 13.09 -2.41 3.96
N LEU A 41 12.72 -1.50 3.07
CA LEU A 41 11.31 -1.30 2.70
C LEU A 41 10.73 -2.60 2.12
N GLU A 42 9.57 -3.00 2.63
CA GLU A 42 8.85 -4.17 2.15
C GLU A 42 7.62 -3.75 1.35
N ILE A 43 7.39 -4.45 0.24
CA ILE A 43 6.22 -4.29 -0.61
C ILE A 43 5.47 -5.61 -0.65
N GLU A 44 4.17 -5.55 -0.38
CA GLU A 44 3.25 -6.64 -0.64
C GLU A 44 2.27 -6.21 -1.74
N ILE A 45 2.13 -7.07 -2.76
CA ILE A 45 1.25 -6.82 -3.91
C ILE A 45 0.17 -7.89 -3.92
N TYR A 46 -1.08 -7.43 -3.96
CA TYR A 46 -2.27 -8.28 -3.96
C TYR A 46 -2.97 -8.18 -5.30
N TRP A 47 -2.86 -9.25 -6.08
CA TRP A 47 -3.57 -9.39 -7.34
C TRP A 47 -4.70 -10.41 -7.20
N HIS A 48 -5.93 -9.92 -7.05
CA HIS A 48 -7.11 -10.79 -7.13
C HIS A 48 -7.48 -11.05 -8.59
N VAL A 49 -7.14 -12.24 -9.08
CA VAL A 49 -7.81 -12.80 -10.27
C VAL A 49 -9.25 -13.08 -9.87
N ARG A 50 -10.21 -12.30 -10.38
CA ARG A 50 -11.61 -12.69 -10.36
C ARG A 50 -11.74 -13.92 -11.26
N ASN A 51 -11.69 -15.11 -10.68
CA ASN A 51 -12.28 -16.29 -11.31
C ASN A 51 -13.79 -16.06 -11.32
N MET A 52 -14.28 -15.44 -12.39
CA MET A 52 -15.69 -15.47 -12.72
C MET A 52 -15.97 -16.87 -13.27
N ALA A 53 -16.48 -17.74 -12.41
CA ALA A 53 -17.18 -18.96 -12.81
C ALA A 53 -18.57 -18.60 -13.36
#